data_AF-A0A3M1SQ18-F1
#
_entry.id   AF-A0A3M1SQ18-F1
#
_cell.length_a   1.000
_cell.length_b   1.000
_cell.length_c   1.000
_cell.angle_alpha   90.00
_cell.angle_beta   90.00
_cell.angle_gamma   90.00
#
_symmetry.space_group_name_H-M   'P 1'
#
loop_
_entity.id
_entity.type
_entity.pdbx_description
1 polymer ?
#
loop_
_entity_poly.entity_id
_entity_poly.type
_entity_poly.pdbx_seq_one_letter_code
_entity_poly.pdbx_strand_id
1 'polypeptide(L)'
;MNEETIKKLLEIYLVSSSAIPENEDHLDDDVLSAFIEGTLSKRELKPIIAHLVKCAFCRHLTAEIIKFDSIISEEPISQTAEPTKLSETINKILSELFQIAPTPIEAFEEKKTTDQRSAIIFFDENIDNDDEVIDSDDDEFIDNDKKDK
;
A
#
# COMPACT_ATOMS: atom_id res chain seq x y z
N MET A 1 20.18 -11.48 -30.59
CA MET A 1 18.74 -11.24 -30.38
C MET A 1 18.35 -10.10 -31.30
N ASN A 2 17.37 -10.26 -32.18
CA ASN A 2 17.14 -9.34 -33.30
C ASN A 2 16.10 -8.28 -32.88
N GLU A 3 16.20 -7.07 -33.44
CA GLU A 3 15.32 -5.93 -33.11
C GLU A 3 13.84 -6.25 -33.34
N GLU A 4 13.54 -7.05 -34.37
CA GLU A 4 12.18 -7.52 -34.68
C GLU A 4 11.64 -8.50 -33.63
N THR A 5 12.51 -9.30 -33.01
CA THR A 5 12.15 -10.20 -31.92
C THR A 5 11.76 -9.41 -30.67
N ILE A 6 12.52 -8.34 -30.38
CA ILE A 6 12.25 -7.45 -29.25
C ILE A 6 10.91 -6.73 -29.44
N LYS A 7 10.63 -6.24 -30.65
CA LYS A 7 9.34 -5.59 -30.98
C LYS A 7 8.15 -6.55 -30.79
N LYS A 8 8.26 -7.80 -31.26
CA LYS A 8 7.20 -8.80 -31.07
C LYS A 8 6.98 -9.17 -29.61
N LEU A 9 8.06 -9.29 -28.83
CA LEU A 9 7.96 -9.55 -27.39
C LEU A 9 7.33 -8.38 -26.64
N LEU A 10 7.72 -7.15 -26.97
CA LEU A 10 7.11 -5.93 -26.44
C LEU A 10 5.63 -5.82 -26.81
N GLU A 11 5.27 -6.11 -28.05
CA GLU A 11 3.89 -6.09 -28.52
C GLU A 11 3.02 -7.11 -27.76
N ILE A 12 3.51 -8.35 -27.60
CA ILE A 12 2.82 -9.39 -26.81
C ILE A 12 2.69 -8.95 -25.35
N TYR A 13 3.76 -8.38 -24.76
CA TYR A 13 3.76 -7.92 -23.38
C TYR A 13 2.77 -6.78 -23.16
N LEU A 14 2.78 -5.76 -24.02
CA LEU A 14 1.89 -4.60 -23.93
C LEU A 14 0.43 -5.02 -24.07
N VAL A 15 0.11 -5.88 -25.05
CA VAL A 15 -1.25 -6.41 -25.24
C VAL A 15 -1.68 -7.21 -24.01
N SER A 16 -0.81 -8.04 -23.45
CA SER A 16 -1.11 -8.84 -22.26
C SER A 16 -1.30 -7.97 -21.01
N SER A 17 -0.50 -6.90 -20.86
CA SER A 17 -0.61 -5.96 -19.74
C SER A 17 -1.89 -5.11 -19.82
N SER A 18 -2.36 -4.77 -21.02
CA SER A 18 -3.62 -4.04 -21.23
C SER A 18 -4.88 -4.92 -21.07
N ALA A 19 -4.71 -6.23 -21.02
CA ALA A 19 -5.78 -7.20 -20.83
C ALA A 19 -6.07 -7.49 -19.35
N ILE A 20 -5.38 -6.81 -18.42
CA ILE A 20 -5.72 -6.86 -17.00
C ILE A 20 -7.03 -6.10 -16.84
N PRO A 21 -8.15 -6.77 -16.53
CA PRO A 21 -9.40 -6.08 -16.30
C PRO A 21 -9.22 -5.18 -15.06
N GLU A 22 -9.22 -3.85 -15.24
CA GLU A 22 -9.20 -2.86 -14.14
C GLU A 22 -10.39 -3.01 -13.17
N ASN A 23 -11.36 -3.90 -13.48
CA ASN A 23 -12.54 -4.18 -12.68
C ASN A 23 -12.44 -5.47 -11.85
N GLU A 24 -11.32 -6.20 -11.87
CA GLU A 24 -11.10 -7.27 -10.91
C GLU A 24 -10.41 -6.73 -9.65
N ASP A 25 -11.07 -6.94 -8.51
CA ASP A 25 -10.58 -6.55 -7.19
C ASP A 25 -9.38 -7.43 -6.82
N HIS A 26 -8.18 -7.00 -7.22
CA HIS A 26 -6.91 -7.69 -7.00
C HIS A 26 -6.38 -7.46 -5.57
N LEU A 27 -5.44 -8.29 -5.15
CA LEU A 27 -4.76 -8.06 -3.87
C LEU A 27 -3.86 -6.83 -3.98
N ASP A 28 -3.93 -5.97 -2.96
CA ASP A 28 -3.01 -4.85 -2.81
C ASP A 28 -1.56 -5.35 -2.67
N ASP A 29 -0.62 -4.54 -3.15
CA ASP A 29 0.82 -4.87 -3.16
C ASP A 29 1.37 -5.18 -1.76
N ASP A 30 0.90 -4.46 -0.74
CA ASP A 30 1.31 -4.68 0.66
C ASP A 30 0.86 -6.06 1.17
N VAL A 31 -0.38 -6.43 0.86
CA VAL A 31 -0.97 -7.72 1.24
C VAL A 31 -0.27 -8.87 0.52
N LEU A 32 0.06 -8.65 -0.76
CA LEU A 32 0.80 -9.61 -1.56
C LEU A 32 2.24 -9.80 -1.04
N SER A 33 2.91 -8.72 -0.67
CA SER A 33 4.25 -8.75 -0.08
C SER A 33 4.23 -9.49 1.26
N ALA A 34 3.30 -9.16 2.15
CA ALA A 34 3.13 -9.84 3.43
C ALA A 34 2.81 -11.34 3.28
N PHE A 35 2.07 -11.71 2.21
CA PHE A 35 1.81 -13.10 1.86
C PHE A 35 3.09 -13.84 1.45
N ILE A 36 3.90 -13.24 0.56
CA ILE A 36 5.14 -13.84 0.06
C ILE A 36 6.18 -13.98 1.18
N GLU A 37 6.31 -12.97 2.03
CA GLU A 37 7.21 -12.95 3.18
C GLU A 37 6.75 -13.85 4.33
N GLY A 38 5.50 -14.34 4.29
CA GLY A 38 4.93 -15.20 5.31
C GLY A 38 4.64 -14.50 6.64
N THR A 39 4.42 -13.19 6.63
CA THR A 39 4.15 -12.37 7.82
C THR A 39 2.68 -12.34 8.22
N LEU A 40 1.79 -12.85 7.36
CA LEU A 40 0.35 -12.95 7.61
C LEU A 40 -0.01 -13.99 8.69
N SER A 41 -1.00 -13.66 9.51
CA SER A 41 -1.58 -14.62 10.45
C SER A 41 -2.42 -15.68 9.73
N LYS A 42 -2.70 -16.81 10.41
CA LYS A 42 -3.55 -17.88 9.86
C LYS A 42 -4.96 -17.40 9.47
N ARG A 43 -5.47 -16.35 10.11
CA ARG A 43 -6.80 -15.79 9.82
C ARG A 43 -6.78 -14.99 8.51
N GLU A 44 -5.70 -14.26 8.27
CA GLU A 44 -5.49 -13.45 7.06
C GLU A 44 -5.11 -14.32 5.87
N LEU A 45 -4.38 -15.42 6.07
CA LEU A 45 -3.94 -16.29 4.99
C LEU A 45 -5.11 -16.92 4.21
N LYS A 46 -6.21 -17.26 4.90
CA LYS A 46 -7.35 -17.99 4.31
C LYS A 46 -8.03 -17.22 3.16
N PRO A 47 -8.44 -15.95 3.31
CA PRO A 47 -9.02 -15.19 2.20
C PRO A 47 -8.02 -14.96 1.06
N ILE A 48 -6.73 -14.79 1.36
CA ILE A 48 -5.68 -14.60 0.34
C ILE A 48 -5.51 -15.84 -0.53
N ILE A 49 -5.40 -17.03 0.09
CA ILE A 49 -5.35 -18.29 -0.67
C ILE A 49 -6.62 -18.46 -1.51
N ALA A 50 -7.80 -18.15 -0.95
CA ALA A 50 -9.05 -18.25 -1.69
C ALA A 50 -9.10 -17.33 -2.92
N HIS A 51 -8.50 -16.13 -2.82
CA HIS A 51 -8.35 -15.21 -3.95
C HIS A 51 -7.36 -15.78 -4.98
N LEU A 52 -6.17 -16.20 -4.57
CA LEU A 52 -5.14 -16.75 -5.48
C LEU A 52 -5.64 -17.98 -6.26
N VAL A 53 -6.45 -18.84 -5.66
CA VAL A 53 -7.04 -19.98 -6.38
C VAL A 53 -7.93 -19.53 -7.54
N LYS A 54 -8.58 -18.37 -7.43
CA LYS A 54 -9.55 -17.86 -8.42
C LYS A 54 -8.93 -16.85 -9.38
N CYS A 55 -7.98 -16.04 -8.95
CA CYS A 55 -7.37 -14.97 -9.74
C CYS A 55 -6.05 -15.42 -10.37
N ALA A 56 -6.03 -15.56 -11.69
CA ALA A 56 -4.82 -15.93 -12.43
C ALA A 56 -3.76 -14.83 -12.37
N PHE A 57 -4.18 -13.57 -12.41
CA PHE A 57 -3.29 -12.42 -12.34
C PHE A 57 -2.47 -12.41 -11.05
N CYS A 58 -3.12 -12.42 -9.89
CA CYS A 58 -2.41 -12.41 -8.60
C CYS A 58 -1.51 -13.65 -8.42
N ARG A 59 -1.85 -14.82 -8.98
CA ARG A 59 -0.93 -15.97 -9.00
C ARG A 59 0.31 -15.72 -9.84
N HIS A 60 0.14 -15.16 -11.04
CA HIS A 60 1.27 -14.86 -11.92
C HIS A 60 2.19 -13.82 -11.28
N LEU A 61 1.62 -12.75 -10.72
CA LEU A 61 2.38 -11.73 -10.00
C LEU A 61 3.15 -12.31 -8.81
N THR A 62 2.49 -13.16 -7.99
CA THR A 62 3.17 -13.87 -6.89
C THR A 62 4.36 -14.69 -7.38
N ALA A 63 4.19 -15.44 -8.48
CA ALA A 63 5.24 -16.28 -9.04
C ALA A 63 6.42 -15.46 -9.60
N GLU A 64 6.15 -14.31 -10.20
CA GLU A 64 7.18 -13.39 -10.70
C GLU A 64 8.01 -12.81 -9.55
N ILE A 65 7.36 -12.38 -8.47
CA ILE A 65 8.05 -11.84 -7.29
C ILE A 65 8.93 -12.91 -6.63
N ILE A 66 8.44 -14.13 -6.44
CA ILE A 66 9.23 -15.25 -5.88
C ILE A 66 10.44 -15.58 -6.77
N LYS A 67 10.26 -15.54 -8.10
CA LYS A 67 11.35 -15.77 -9.03
C LYS A 67 12.43 -14.68 -8.91
N PHE A 68 12.01 -13.42 -8.74
CA PHE A 68 12.93 -12.31 -8.52
C PHE A 68 13.72 -12.45 -7.21
N ASP A 69 13.04 -12.82 -6.11
CA ASP A 69 13.67 -13.10 -4.82
C ASP A 69 14.73 -14.22 -4.92
N SER A 70 14.43 -15.27 -5.69
CA SER A 70 15.38 -16.37 -5.94
C SER A 70 16.64 -15.88 -6.67
N ILE A 71 16.49 -15.01 -7.67
CA ILE A 71 17.63 -14.44 -8.42
C ILE A 71 18.52 -13.60 -7.51
N ILE A 72 17.92 -12.78 -6.64
CA ILE A 72 18.67 -11.97 -5.66
C ILE A 72 19.43 -12.88 -4.69
N SER A 73 18.80 -13.96 -4.21
CA SER A 73 19.44 -14.88 -3.27
C SER A 73 20.57 -15.71 -3.90
N GLU A 74 20.55 -15.93 -5.22
CA GLU A 74 21.56 -16.74 -5.94
C GLU A 74 22.84 -15.96 -6.28
N GLU A 75 22.79 -14.63 -6.33
CA GLU A 75 23.99 -13.81 -6.53
C GLU A 75 24.69 -13.55 -5.18
N PRO A 76 25.88 -14.14 -4.92
CA PRO A 76 26.70 -13.64 -3.84
C PRO A 76 27.05 -12.20 -4.19
N ILE A 77 26.50 -11.26 -3.42
CA ILE A 77 26.86 -9.84 -3.49
C ILE A 77 28.37 -9.76 -3.23
N SER A 78 29.17 -9.82 -4.31
CA SER A 78 30.62 -9.72 -4.20
C SER A 78 30.93 -8.27 -3.87
N GLN A 79 30.99 -7.96 -2.58
CA GLN A 79 31.34 -6.65 -2.02
C GLN A 79 32.80 -6.23 -2.33
N THR A 80 33.46 -6.89 -3.28
CA THR A 80 34.83 -6.63 -3.71
C THR A 80 34.92 -5.62 -4.85
N ALA A 81 33.81 -5.18 -5.43
CA ALA A 81 33.81 -4.05 -6.37
C ALA A 81 33.56 -2.76 -5.58
N GLU A 82 34.61 -1.94 -5.40
CA GLU A 82 34.47 -0.62 -4.77
C GLU A 82 33.31 0.16 -5.42
N PRO A 83 32.32 0.64 -4.64
CA PRO A 83 31.15 1.35 -5.16
C PRO A 83 31.46 2.76 -5.69
N THR A 84 32.72 3.17 -5.68
CA THR A 84 33.18 4.53 -6.00
C THR A 84 32.83 4.96 -7.42
N LYS A 85 32.93 4.07 -8.42
CA LYS A 85 32.75 4.44 -9.84
C LYS A 85 31.32 4.83 -10.20
N LEU A 86 30.33 4.20 -9.58
CA LEU A 86 28.90 4.52 -9.79
C LEU A 86 28.52 5.81 -9.04
N SER A 87 29.01 5.97 -7.82
CA SER A 87 28.80 7.20 -7.05
C SER A 87 29.42 8.43 -7.76
N GLU A 88 30.63 8.30 -8.31
CA GLU A 88 31.31 9.37 -9.06
C GLU A 88 30.57 9.75 -10.34
N THR A 89 30.03 8.78 -11.07
CA THR A 89 29.27 9.05 -12.30
C THR A 89 27.92 9.71 -12.01
N ILE A 90 27.21 9.27 -10.97
CA ILE A 90 25.96 9.92 -10.54
C ILE A 90 26.24 11.35 -10.06
N ASN A 91 27.26 11.55 -9.23
CA ASN A 91 27.63 12.89 -8.75
C ASN A 91 28.07 13.81 -9.89
N LYS A 92 28.74 13.28 -10.92
CA LYS A 92 29.09 14.04 -12.12
C LYS A 92 27.86 14.48 -12.91
N ILE A 93 26.91 13.56 -13.15
CA ILE A 93 25.67 13.88 -13.89
C ILE A 93 24.81 14.87 -13.10
N LEU A 94 24.67 14.68 -11.79
CA LEU A 94 23.93 15.61 -10.93
C LEU A 94 24.63 16.98 -10.90
N SER A 95 25.96 17.01 -10.81
CA SER A 95 26.72 18.27 -10.88
C SER A 95 26.55 18.96 -12.23
N GLU A 96 26.50 18.23 -13.34
CA GLU A 96 26.24 18.79 -14.68
C GLU A 96 24.80 19.31 -14.81
N LEU A 97 23.82 18.64 -14.19
CA LEU A 97 22.41 19.05 -14.20
C LEU A 97 22.13 20.30 -13.33
N PHE A 98 22.75 20.37 -12.15
CA PHE A 98 22.58 21.49 -11.21
C PHE A 98 23.56 22.65 -11.45
N GLN A 99 24.46 22.55 -12.44
CA GLN A 99 25.25 23.68 -12.95
C GLN A 99 24.44 24.61 -13.86
N ILE A 100 23.22 24.22 -14.24
CA ILE A 100 22.24 25.16 -14.77
C ILE A 100 21.89 26.08 -13.60
N ALA A 101 22.35 27.33 -13.69
CA ALA A 101 22.24 28.36 -12.66
C ALA A 101 20.88 28.28 -11.93
N PRO A 102 20.85 28.50 -10.60
CA PRO A 102 19.60 28.44 -9.85
C PRO A 102 18.61 29.41 -10.48
N THR A 103 17.66 28.89 -11.25
CA THR A 103 16.45 29.64 -11.57
C THR A 103 15.80 29.89 -10.23
N PRO A 104 15.62 31.16 -9.81
CA PRO A 104 14.97 31.46 -8.54
C PRO A 104 13.62 30.75 -8.54
N ILE A 105 13.50 29.72 -7.72
CA ILE A 105 12.21 29.13 -7.39
C ILE A 105 11.57 30.17 -6.48
N GLU A 106 10.78 31.07 -7.07
CA GLU A 106 9.97 32.01 -6.31
C GLU A 106 9.00 31.20 -5.45
N ALA A 107 9.32 31.10 -4.16
CA ALA A 107 8.38 30.61 -3.17
C ALA A 107 7.20 31.58 -3.20
N PHE A 108 6.03 31.09 -3.64
CA PHE A 108 4.78 31.80 -3.44
C PHE A 108 4.56 31.91 -1.94
N GLU A 109 4.89 33.06 -1.37
CA GLU A 109 4.48 33.45 -0.03
C GLU A 109 2.97 33.72 -0.09
N GLU A 110 2.17 32.82 0.46
CA GLU A 110 0.76 33.10 0.74
C GLU A 110 0.68 34.30 1.68
N LYS A 111 0.27 35.45 1.14
CA LYS A 111 -0.07 36.62 1.94
C LYS A 111 -1.24 36.25 2.87
N LYS A 112 -0.93 36.00 4.14
CA LYS A 112 -1.92 36.10 5.22
C LYS A 112 -2.39 37.54 5.31
N THR A 113 -3.49 37.86 4.65
CA THR A 113 -4.28 39.06 4.95
C THR A 113 -4.88 38.86 6.34
N THR A 114 -4.17 39.38 7.34
CA THR A 114 -4.71 39.52 8.68
C THR A 114 -5.48 40.83 8.69
N ASP A 115 -6.80 40.77 8.53
CA ASP A 115 -7.69 41.84 9.01
C ASP A 115 -8.44 41.29 10.24
N GLN A 116 -8.07 41.82 11.40
CA GLN A 116 -8.64 41.44 12.68
C GLN A 116 -9.96 42.19 12.87
N ARG A 117 -11.06 41.46 13.04
CA ARG A 117 -12.18 41.97 13.83
C ARG A 117 -12.88 40.88 14.63
N SER A 118 -12.41 40.77 15.87
CA SER A 118 -13.15 40.46 17.10
C SER A 118 -14.20 39.34 17.09
N ALA A 119 -13.95 38.27 17.83
CA ALA A 119 -14.68 37.97 19.07
C ALA A 119 -14.06 36.72 19.73
N ILE A 120 -13.53 36.90 20.93
CA ILE A 120 -13.21 35.84 21.88
C ILE A 120 -14.54 35.25 22.35
N ILE A 121 -14.82 33.97 22.10
CA ILE A 121 -15.67 33.16 22.99
C ILE A 121 -15.18 31.70 22.99
N PHE A 122 -14.54 31.34 24.12
CA PHE A 122 -14.60 30.10 24.90
C PHE A 122 -14.65 28.73 24.22
N PHE A 123 -13.66 27.90 24.60
CA PHE A 123 -13.81 26.46 24.76
C PHE A 123 -15.10 26.17 25.53
N ASP A 124 -15.95 25.28 25.01
CA ASP A 124 -16.77 24.47 25.89
C ASP A 124 -16.96 23.05 25.36
N GLU A 125 -16.73 22.16 26.30
CA GLU A 125 -16.83 20.72 26.29
C GLU A 125 -18.29 20.38 26.58
N ASN A 126 -19.11 20.13 25.57
CA ASN A 126 -20.48 19.65 25.81
C ASN A 126 -20.48 18.11 25.90
N ILE A 127 -20.11 17.66 27.10
CA ILE A 127 -20.81 16.57 27.77
C ILE A 127 -22.20 17.08 28.10
N ASP A 128 -23.23 16.48 27.53
CA ASP A 128 -24.56 16.46 28.14
C ASP A 128 -25.08 15.02 28.08
N ASN A 129 -25.05 14.40 29.26
CA ASN A 129 -26.08 13.44 29.63
C ASN A 129 -27.37 14.23 29.75
N ASP A 130 -28.45 13.76 29.15
CA ASP A 130 -29.76 13.93 29.75
C ASP A 130 -30.61 12.70 29.45
N ASP A 131 -31.08 12.13 30.56
CA ASP A 131 -32.02 11.05 30.70
C ASP A 131 -33.33 11.33 29.94
N GLU A 132 -33.82 10.35 29.18
CA GLU A 132 -35.26 10.12 29.11
C GLU A 132 -35.58 8.67 29.49
N VAL A 133 -36.28 8.60 30.61
CA VAL A 133 -36.94 7.48 31.24
C VAL A 133 -37.94 6.83 30.28
N ILE A 134 -37.81 5.53 30.03
CA ILE A 134 -38.95 4.65 29.76
C ILE A 134 -38.86 3.50 30.76
N ASP A 135 -39.71 3.59 31.77
CA ASP A 135 -40.01 2.55 32.75
C ASP A 135 -40.72 1.35 32.11
N SER A 136 -40.58 0.23 32.81
CA SER A 136 -41.54 -0.89 32.98
C SER A 136 -41.33 -2.11 32.08
N ASP A 137 -40.77 -3.14 32.74
CA ASP A 137 -41.33 -4.48 32.85
C ASP A 137 -41.56 -5.29 31.56
N ASP A 138 -40.71 -6.30 31.34
CA ASP A 138 -41.19 -7.69 31.41
C ASP A 138 -40.00 -8.67 31.41
N ASP A 139 -39.85 -9.32 32.56
CA ASP A 139 -39.01 -10.47 32.82
C ASP A 139 -39.49 -11.70 32.03
N GLU A 140 -38.65 -12.30 31.19
CA GLU A 140 -38.69 -13.75 30.96
C GLU A 140 -37.30 -14.36 31.16
N PHE A 141 -37.00 -14.61 32.44
CA PHE A 141 -36.02 -15.60 32.86
C PHE A 141 -36.55 -17.00 32.50
N ILE A 142 -35.92 -17.66 31.52
CA ILE A 142 -36.10 -19.10 31.32
C ILE A 142 -35.24 -19.81 32.38
N ASP A 143 -35.86 -20.15 33.51
CA ASP A 143 -35.29 -21.04 34.52
C ASP A 143 -35.22 -22.49 33.99
N ASN A 144 -34.00 -22.92 33.68
CA ASN A 144 -33.64 -24.32 33.58
C ASN A 144 -33.30 -24.87 34.98
N ASP A 145 -34.28 -25.36 35.74
CA ASP A 145 -34.06 -26.53 36.60
C ASP A 145 -35.37 -27.06 37.21
N LYS A 146 -35.71 -28.32 36.91
CA LYS A 146 -36.34 -29.22 37.89
C LYS A 146 -36.19 -30.68 37.48
N LYS A 147 -35.28 -31.33 38.19
CA LYS A 147 -35.28 -32.76 38.47
C LYS A 147 -36.50 -33.19 39.30
N ASP A 148 -36.75 -34.50 39.23
CA ASP A 148 -37.42 -35.39 40.18
C ASP A 148 -38.96 -35.45 40.18
N LYS A 149 -39.52 -36.39 39.39
CA LYS A 149 -40.08 -37.67 39.88
C LYS A 149 -40.62 -38.55 38.76
#